data_AF-A0A7S1R873-F1
#
_entry.id   AF-A0A7S1R873-F1
#
_cell.length_a   1.000
_cell.length_b   1.000
_cell.length_c   1.000
_cell.angle_alpha   90.00
_cell.angle_beta   90.00
_cell.angle_gamma   90.00
#
_symmetry.space_group_name_H-M   'P 1'
#
loop_
_entity.id
_entity.type
_entity.pdbx_description
1 polymer ?
#
loop_
_entity_poly.entity_id
_entity_poly.type
_entity_poly.pdbx_seq_one_letter_code
_entity_poly.pdbx_strand_id
1 'polypeptide(L)'
;AGARWHRAHGVISGPPRCIVGVQMRVRSADSVPLTMVQRNDLAPHLAVELASAAALPTTAVRDASGTEERVSITDGGLLACGFVSLPAGHSLAGISSLLAGGALEERIGSSLSRVGISGTMSGS
;
A
#
# COMPACT_ATOMS: atom_id res chain seq x y z
N ALA A 1 8.58 25.40 5.18
CA ALA A 1 9.56 25.30 6.27
C ALA A 1 9.70 23.83 6.67
N GLY A 2 10.89 23.25 6.58
CA GLY A 2 11.11 21.82 6.85
C GLY A 2 11.34 21.57 8.34
N ALA A 3 10.55 20.69 8.94
CA ALA A 3 10.79 20.24 10.31
C ALA A 3 12.10 19.43 10.37
N ARG A 4 12.96 19.74 11.35
CA ARG A 4 14.28 19.12 11.52
C ARG A 4 14.26 18.17 12.72
N TRP A 5 15.00 17.07 12.57
CA TRP A 5 15.30 16.18 13.68
C TRP A 5 16.19 16.90 14.69
N HIS A 6 15.78 16.92 15.96
CA HIS A 6 16.55 17.45 17.07
C HIS A 6 17.05 16.30 17.94
N ARG A 7 18.36 16.26 18.20
CA ARG A 7 19.00 15.32 19.13
C ARG A 7 19.52 16.09 20.33
N ALA A 8 19.08 15.72 21.52
CA ALA A 8 19.64 16.23 22.78
C ALA A 8 19.55 15.15 23.86
N HIS A 9 20.61 14.98 24.64
CA HIS A 9 20.66 14.09 25.81
C HIS A 9 20.17 12.65 25.57
N GLY A 10 20.51 12.06 24.41
CA GLY A 10 20.08 10.71 24.05
C GLY A 10 18.62 10.60 23.57
N VAL A 11 17.88 11.71 23.56
CA VAL A 11 16.51 11.79 23.06
C VAL A 11 16.52 12.35 21.64
N ILE A 12 15.76 11.69 20.75
CA ILE A 12 15.55 12.10 19.37
C ILE A 12 14.11 12.59 19.23
N SER A 13 13.92 13.88 18.94
CA SER A 13 12.62 14.45 18.57
C SER A 13 12.61 14.73 17.08
N GLY A 14 11.80 13.98 16.33
CA GLY A 14 11.62 14.16 14.90
C GLY A 14 10.32 14.90 14.55
N PRO A 15 10.14 15.27 13.28
CA PRO A 15 8.82 15.64 12.77
C PRO A 15 7.83 14.50 13.06
N PRO A 16 6.57 14.79 13.42
CA PRO A 16 5.57 13.74 13.57
C PRO A 16 5.45 12.97 12.25
N ARG A 17 5.80 11.67 12.28
CA ARG A 17 5.56 10.75 11.16
C ARG A 17 4.29 9.97 11.49
N CYS A 18 3.23 10.23 10.75
CA CYS A 18 2.05 9.35 10.79
C CYS A 18 2.34 8.14 9.91
N ILE A 19 2.31 6.96 10.51
CA ILE A 19 2.41 5.68 9.80
C ILE A 19 1.02 5.05 9.83
N VAL A 20 0.48 4.76 8.67
CA VAL A 20 -0.85 4.15 8.52
C VAL A 20 -0.70 2.73 7.99
N GLY A 21 -1.35 1.78 8.65
CA GLY A 21 -1.54 0.44 8.10
C GLY A 21 -2.65 0.46 7.06
N VAL A 22 -2.35 0.04 5.84
CA VAL A 22 -3.33 -0.14 4.78
C VAL A 22 -3.47 -1.64 4.52
N GLN A 23 -4.72 -2.09 4.50
CA GLN A 23 -5.07 -3.45 4.16
C GLN A 23 -6.06 -3.40 3.01
N MET A 24 -5.71 -4.07 1.91
CA MET A 24 -6.54 -4.13 0.73
C MET A 24 -6.83 -5.58 0.41
N ARG A 25 -8.12 -5.92 0.30
CA ARG A 25 -8.55 -7.28 0.02
C ARG A 25 -9.15 -7.35 -1.37
N VAL A 26 -8.49 -8.07 -2.27
CA VAL A 26 -9.09 -8.43 -3.56
C VAL A 26 -9.79 -9.77 -3.42
N ARG A 27 -11.09 -9.76 -3.70
CA ARG A 27 -11.90 -10.98 -3.75
C ARG A 27 -11.83 -11.55 -5.17
N SER A 28 -10.87 -12.44 -5.41
CA SER A 28 -10.94 -13.28 -6.61
C SER A 28 -12.12 -14.24 -6.48
N ALA A 29 -12.95 -14.36 -7.52
CA ALA A 29 -14.03 -15.35 -7.59
C ALA A 29 -13.45 -16.79 -7.58
N ASP A 30 -12.21 -16.93 -8.06
CA ASP A 30 -11.45 -18.18 -8.05
C ASP A 30 -10.33 -18.06 -7.01
N SER A 31 -10.51 -18.74 -5.88
CA SER A 31 -9.63 -18.71 -4.70
C SER A 31 -8.33 -19.50 -4.93
N VAL A 32 -7.65 -19.28 -6.05
CA VAL A 32 -6.39 -19.95 -6.35
C VAL A 32 -5.26 -19.25 -5.60
N PRO A 33 -4.52 -19.96 -4.72
CA PRO A 33 -3.38 -19.37 -4.02
C PRO A 33 -2.30 -18.93 -5.02
N LEU A 34 -1.73 -17.75 -4.80
CA LEU A 34 -0.68 -17.24 -5.68
C LEU A 34 0.63 -17.95 -5.44
N THR A 35 1.32 -18.30 -6.53
CA THR A 35 2.69 -18.78 -6.46
C THR A 35 3.61 -17.70 -5.88
N MET A 36 4.76 -18.11 -5.31
CA MET A 36 5.74 -17.16 -4.80
C MET A 36 6.25 -16.21 -5.89
N VAL A 37 6.39 -16.69 -7.13
CA VAL A 37 6.78 -15.86 -8.29
C VAL A 37 5.74 -14.79 -8.57
N GLN A 38 4.45 -15.17 -8.69
CA GLN A 38 3.37 -14.22 -8.91
C GLN A 38 3.28 -13.17 -7.79
N ARG A 39 3.49 -13.57 -6.53
CA ARG A 39 3.52 -12.63 -5.40
C ARG A 39 4.68 -11.65 -5.51
N ASN A 40 5.87 -12.13 -5.87
CA ASN A 40 7.04 -11.28 -6.00
C ASN A 40 6.92 -10.27 -7.15
N ASP A 41 6.25 -10.65 -8.24
CA ASP A 41 5.99 -9.77 -9.39
C ASP A 41 4.88 -8.76 -9.08
N LEU A 42 3.82 -9.19 -8.39
CA LEU A 42 2.65 -8.36 -8.11
C LEU A 42 2.88 -7.36 -6.96
N ALA A 43 3.65 -7.73 -5.94
CA ALA A 43 3.92 -6.88 -4.78
C ALA A 43 4.43 -5.46 -5.12
N PRO A 44 5.45 -5.26 -5.97
CA PRO A 44 5.90 -3.92 -6.33
C PRO A 44 4.86 -3.15 -7.17
N HIS A 45 4.11 -3.82 -8.05
CA HIS A 45 3.06 -3.18 -8.85
C HIS A 45 1.93 -2.63 -7.97
N LEU A 46 1.48 -3.42 -6.98
CA LEU A 46 0.47 -2.96 -6.03
C LEU A 46 0.98 -1.81 -5.17
N ALA A 47 2.26 -1.80 -4.81
CA ALA A 47 2.85 -0.69 -4.07
C ALA A 47 2.83 0.62 -4.89
N VAL A 48 3.11 0.54 -6.20
CA VAL A 48 3.03 1.69 -7.12
C VAL A 48 1.60 2.21 -7.23
N GLU A 49 0.62 1.33 -7.42
CA GLU A 49 -0.79 1.75 -7.53
C GLU A 49 -1.30 2.35 -6.21
N LEU A 50 -0.94 1.75 -5.07
CA LEU A 50 -1.28 2.27 -3.75
C LEU A 50 -0.67 3.66 -3.52
N ALA A 51 0.61 3.83 -3.84
CA ALA A 51 1.30 5.12 -3.74
C ALA A 51 0.65 6.16 -4.66
N SER A 52 0.36 5.79 -5.91
CA SER A 52 -0.31 6.65 -6.88
C SER A 52 -1.69 7.08 -6.41
N ALA A 53 -2.51 6.16 -5.87
CA ALA A 53 -3.85 6.48 -5.41
C ALA A 53 -3.83 7.38 -4.17
N ALA A 54 -2.88 7.17 -3.27
CA ALA A 54 -2.71 8.03 -2.09
C ALA A 54 -2.00 9.37 -2.39
N ALA A 55 -1.57 9.60 -3.64
CA ALA A 55 -0.72 10.73 -4.05
C ALA A 55 0.60 10.83 -3.25
N LEU A 56 1.25 9.68 -3.04
CA LEU A 56 2.46 9.52 -2.25
C LEU A 56 3.63 8.98 -3.10
N PRO A 57 4.89 9.22 -2.69
CA PRO A 57 6.02 8.54 -3.30
C PRO A 57 5.98 7.04 -3.00
N THR A 58 6.45 6.22 -3.93
CA THR A 58 6.52 4.75 -3.78
C THR A 58 7.32 4.31 -2.56
N THR A 59 8.38 5.06 -2.22
CA THR A 59 9.20 4.84 -1.02
C THR A 59 8.46 5.05 0.30
N ALA A 60 7.29 5.68 0.28
CA ALA A 60 6.41 5.80 1.46
C ALA A 60 5.66 4.49 1.75
N VAL A 61 5.54 3.59 0.78
CA VAL A 61 4.88 2.29 0.92
C VAL A 61 5.93 1.26 1.34
N ARG A 62 5.62 0.52 2.41
CA ARG A 62 6.49 -0.54 2.94
C ARG A 62 5.71 -1.80 3.21
N ASP A 63 6.33 -2.96 3.00
CA ASP A 63 5.73 -4.24 3.36
C ASP A 63 5.84 -4.51 4.88
N ALA A 64 5.32 -5.65 5.33
CA ALA A 64 5.33 -6.03 6.74
C ALA A 64 6.74 -6.23 7.32
N SER A 65 7.76 -6.47 6.49
CA SER A 65 9.18 -6.49 6.88
C SER A 65 9.83 -5.12 6.86
N GLY A 66 9.13 -4.08 6.41
CA GLY A 66 9.64 -2.72 6.30
C GLY A 66 10.40 -2.44 5.01
N THR A 67 10.37 -3.35 4.02
CA THR A 67 10.97 -3.14 2.70
C THR A 67 10.15 -2.12 1.92
N GLU A 68 10.82 -1.08 1.43
CA GLU A 68 10.19 -0.01 0.64
C GLU A 68 9.73 -0.51 -0.73
N GLU A 69 8.73 0.17 -1.30
CA GLU A 69 8.21 -0.05 -2.65
C GLU A 69 7.59 -1.44 -2.84
N ARG A 70 7.14 -2.07 -1.76
CA ARG A 70 6.49 -3.38 -1.77
C ARG A 70 5.31 -3.44 -0.80
N VAL A 71 4.38 -4.34 -1.07
CA VAL A 71 3.32 -4.76 -0.14
C VAL A 71 3.47 -6.24 0.19
N SER A 72 2.99 -6.65 1.36
CA SER A 72 2.91 -8.07 1.72
C SER A 72 1.64 -8.69 1.15
N ILE A 73 1.75 -9.84 0.48
CA ILE A 73 0.62 -10.59 -0.08
C ILE A 73 0.49 -11.94 0.62
N THR A 74 -0.64 -12.19 1.28
CA THR A 74 -0.90 -13.44 2.04
C THR A 74 -1.71 -14.47 1.26
N ASP A 75 -1.56 -15.76 1.62
CA ASP A 75 -2.32 -16.87 1.05
C ASP A 75 -3.73 -16.95 1.68
N GLY A 76 -4.71 -16.22 1.13
CA GLY A 76 -6.09 -16.24 1.63
C GLY A 76 -7.09 -15.38 0.85
N GLY A 77 -6.75 -15.07 -0.40
CA GLY A 77 -7.23 -13.89 -1.13
C GLY A 77 -6.10 -12.87 -1.22
N LEU A 78 -6.11 -12.00 -2.24
CA LEU A 78 -5.06 -11.00 -2.40
C LEU A 78 -5.22 -9.95 -1.30
N LEU A 79 -4.65 -10.23 -0.14
CA LEU A 79 -4.57 -9.27 0.94
C LEU A 79 -3.23 -8.58 0.81
N ALA A 80 -3.24 -7.37 0.26
CA ALA A 80 -2.07 -6.51 0.25
C ALA A 80 -2.06 -5.68 1.52
N CYS A 81 -1.06 -5.91 2.37
CA CYS A 81 -0.82 -5.12 3.57
C CYS A 81 0.43 -4.26 3.38
N GLY A 82 0.36 -3.01 3.80
CA GLY A 82 1.52 -2.13 3.78
C GLY A 82 1.41 -0.99 4.79
N PHE A 83 2.56 -0.40 5.09
CA PHE A 83 2.66 0.82 5.87
C PHE A 83 2.87 2.00 4.94
N VAL A 84 2.14 3.07 5.19
CA VAL A 84 2.23 4.30 4.42
C VAL A 84 2.70 5.43 5.32
N SER A 85 3.84 6.03 4.99
CA SER A 85 4.33 7.24 5.67
C SER A 85 3.66 8.49 5.12
N LEU A 86 2.88 9.17 5.95
CA LEU A 86 2.17 10.38 5.51
C LEU A 86 3.07 11.61 5.64
N PRO A 87 3.22 12.41 4.56
CA PRO A 87 3.88 13.71 4.65
C PRO A 87 2.99 14.68 5.43
N ALA A 88 3.61 15.74 5.97
CA ALA A 88 2.90 16.80 6.66
C ALA A 88 1.81 17.41 5.75
N GLY A 89 0.63 17.67 6.33
CA GLY A 89 -0.53 18.22 5.61
C GLY A 89 -1.49 17.19 5.02
N HIS A 90 -1.19 15.89 5.12
CA HIS A 90 -2.10 14.81 4.71
C HIS A 90 -2.82 14.23 5.93
N SER A 91 -4.12 13.93 5.78
CA SER A 91 -4.93 13.31 6.82
C SER A 91 -5.32 11.89 6.42
N LEU A 92 -5.52 11.04 7.43
CA LEU A 92 -6.08 9.69 7.26
C LEU A 92 -7.40 9.71 6.49
N ALA A 93 -8.28 10.67 6.77
CA ALA A 93 -9.56 10.82 6.09
C ALA A 93 -9.39 11.15 4.60
N GLY A 94 -8.44 12.02 4.24
CA GLY A 94 -8.13 12.36 2.86
C GLY A 94 -7.64 11.13 2.09
N ILE A 95 -6.73 10.36 2.67
CA ILE A 95 -6.19 9.16 2.03
C ILE A 95 -7.24 8.07 1.95
N SER A 96 -8.04 7.84 2.99
CA SER A 96 -9.15 6.90 2.96
C SER A 96 -10.14 7.24 1.83
N SER A 97 -10.45 8.52 1.62
CA SER A 97 -11.33 8.93 0.51
C SER A 97 -10.74 8.67 -0.88
N LEU A 98 -9.41 8.82 -1.02
CA LEU A 98 -8.70 8.55 -2.27
C LEU A 98 -8.62 7.05 -2.57
N LEU A 99 -8.41 6.23 -1.52
CA LEU A 99 -8.33 4.78 -1.62
C LEU A 99 -9.70 4.12 -1.81
N ALA A 100 -10.78 4.75 -1.32
CA ALA A 100 -12.15 4.28 -1.50
C ALA A 100 -12.73 4.56 -2.91
N GLY A 101 -11.98 5.27 -3.77
CA GLY A 101 -12.42 5.57 -5.14
C GLY A 101 -12.29 4.35 -6.06
N GLY A 102 -13.28 4.16 -6.95
CA GLY A 102 -13.30 3.05 -7.93
C GLY A 102 -12.11 3.02 -8.91
N ALA A 103 -11.38 4.14 -9.07
CA ALA A 103 -10.19 4.20 -9.90
C ALA A 103 -9.03 3.30 -9.40
N LEU A 104 -8.89 3.15 -8.07
CA LEU A 104 -7.91 2.22 -7.50
C LEU A 104 -8.31 0.77 -7.79
N GLU A 105 -9.62 0.48 -7.70
CA GLU A 105 -10.18 -0.84 -8.04
C GLU A 105 -9.91 -1.23 -9.50
N GLU A 106 -10.15 -0.34 -10.46
CA GLU A 106 -9.87 -0.60 -11.88
C GLU A 106 -8.38 -0.82 -12.16
N ARG A 107 -7.50 -0.02 -11.56
CA ARG A 107 -6.05 -0.11 -11.74
C ARG A 107 -5.48 -1.42 -11.20
N ILE A 108 -5.98 -1.86 -10.05
CA ILE A 108 -5.57 -3.15 -9.48
C ILE A 108 -6.17 -4.31 -10.27
N GLY A 109 -7.43 -4.24 -10.69
CA GLY A 109 -8.01 -5.24 -11.59
C GLY A 109 -7.22 -5.40 -12.89
N SER A 110 -6.75 -4.29 -13.45
CA SER A 110 -5.86 -4.28 -14.64
C SER A 110 -4.50 -4.92 -14.34
N SER A 111 -3.90 -4.60 -13.20
CA SER A 111 -2.62 -5.17 -12.76
C SER A 111 -2.72 -6.68 -12.51
N LEU A 112 -3.83 -7.14 -11.93
CA LEU A 112 -4.10 -8.56 -11.72
C LEU A 112 -4.29 -9.31 -13.04
N SER A 113 -5.06 -8.74 -13.96
CA SER A 113 -5.28 -9.30 -15.30
C SER A 113 -3.96 -9.48 -16.06
N ARG A 114 -3.01 -8.55 -15.86
CA ARG A 114 -1.67 -8.61 -16.46
C ARG A 114 -0.83 -9.79 -15.96
N VAL A 115 -1.07 -10.25 -14.74
CA VAL A 115 -0.40 -11.41 -14.11
C VAL A 115 -1.22 -12.70 -14.30
N GLY A 116 -2.30 -12.66 -15.10
CA GLY A 116 -3.17 -13.79 -15.38
C GLY A 116 -4.18 -14.10 -14.27
N ILE A 117 -4.47 -13.15 -13.39
CA ILE A 117 -5.42 -13.29 -12.28
C ILE A 117 -6.69 -12.50 -12.62
N SER A 118 -7.82 -13.18 -12.81
CA SER A 118 -9.13 -12.52 -12.94
C SER A 118 -9.75 -12.36 -11.56
N GLY A 119 -9.95 -11.13 -11.08
CA GLY A 119 -10.52 -10.88 -9.76
C GLY A 119 -11.37 -9.61 -9.71
N THR A 120 -12.38 -9.60 -8.83
CA THR A 120 -13.28 -8.47 -8.58
C THR A 120 -12.97 -7.84 -7.21
N MET A 121 -12.69 -6.54 -7.16
CA MET A 121 -12.44 -5.84 -5.89
C MET A 121 -13.76 -5.55 -5.16
N SER A 122 -13.73 -5.49 -3.83
CA SER A 122 -14.76 -4.79 -3.04
C SER A 122 -14.07 -4.05 -1.91
N GLY A 123 -14.07 -2.72 -1.96
CA GLY A 123 -13.72 -1.86 -0.84
C GLY A 123 -14.76 -1.91 0.28
N SER A 124 -14.29 -1.94 1.53
CA SER A 124 -15.09 -1.82 2.76
C SER A 124 -14.54 -0.72 3.63
#